data_AF-A0A3N5LQ64-F1
#
_entry.id   AF-A0A3N5LQ64-F1
#
_cell.length_a   1.000
_cell.length_b   1.000
_cell.length_c   1.000
_cell.angle_alpha   90.00
_cell.angle_beta   90.00
_cell.angle_gamma   90.00
#
_symmetry.space_group_name_H-M   'P 1'
#
loop_
_entity.id
_entity.type
_entity.pdbx_description
1 polymer ?
#
loop_
_entity_poly.entity_id
_entity_poly.type
_entity_poly.pdbx_seq_one_letter_code
_entity_poly.pdbx_strand_id
1 'polypeptide(L)' 'MPTTRYARSGDVNIAYQVTGDGPTDLVYVPGWVSNIEVMW' A
#
# COMPACT_ATOMS: atom_id res chain seq x y z
N MET A 1 -8.46 4.79 -9.66
CA MET A 1 -7.97 4.56 -8.29
C MET A 1 -7.62 3.09 -8.14
N PRO A 2 -6.38 2.75 -7.73
CA PRO A 2 -5.96 1.38 -7.48
C PRO A 2 -6.78 0.76 -6.35
N THR A 3 -6.96 -0.57 -6.37
CA THR A 3 -7.77 -1.27 -5.36
C THR A 3 -6.97 -1.50 -4.08
N THR A 4 -7.51 -1.06 -2.94
CA THR A 4 -6.97 -1.37 -1.61
C THR A 4 -7.04 -2.87 -1.34
N ARG A 5 -5.88 -3.45 -1.01
CA ARG A 5 -5.71 -4.85 -0.64
C ARG A 5 -5.17 -4.92 0.78
N TYR A 6 -5.30 -6.08 1.41
CA TYR A 6 -4.84 -6.29 2.77
C TYR A 6 -3.93 -7.50 2.86
N ALA A 7 -2.77 -7.31 3.48
CA ALA A 7 -1.85 -8.39 3.84
C ALA A 7 -1.94 -8.62 5.36
N ARG A 8 -2.08 -9.86 5.79
CA ARG A 8 -2.08 -10.19 7.22
C ARG A 8 -0.65 -10.21 7.76
N SER A 9 -0.42 -9.51 8.86
CA SER A 9 0.86 -9.47 9.58
C SER A 9 0.62 -9.67 11.07
N GLY A 10 0.74 -10.91 11.54
CA GLY A 10 0.37 -11.30 12.91
C GLY A 10 -1.11 -10.99 13.20
N ASP A 11 -1.32 -10.09 14.16
CA ASP A 11 -2.64 -9.68 14.64
C ASP A 11 -3.20 -8.46 13.89
N VAL A 12 -2.46 -7.90 12.94
CA VAL A 12 -2.89 -6.73 12.16
C VAL A 12 -3.05 -7.04 10.67
N ASN A 13 -3.84 -6.22 9.98
CA ASN A 13 -3.94 -6.21 8.52
C ASN A 13 -3.31 -4.92 7.98
N ILE A 14 -2.36 -5.05 7.06
CA ILE A 14 -1.68 -3.94 6.41
C ILE A 14 -2.42 -3.63 5.10
N ALA A 15 -3.01 -2.45 5.02
CA ALA A 15 -3.60 -1.93 3.79
C ALA A 15 -2.48 -1.53 2.81
N TYR A 16 -2.59 -1.95 1.55
CA TYR A 16 -1.65 -1.60 0.49
C TYR A 16 -2.35 -1.51 -0.87
N GLN A 17 -1.76 -0.75 -1.79
CA GLN A 17 -2.13 -0.73 -3.20
C GLN A 17 -0.92 -1.07 -4.06
N VAL A 18 -1.20 -1.73 -5.18
CA VAL A 18 -0.20 -2.01 -6.22
C VAL A 18 -0.52 -1.11 -7.40
N THR A 19 0.47 -0.38 -7.87
CA THR A 19 0.38 0.53 -9.01
C THR A 19 1.55 0.29 -9.95
N GLY A 20 1.28 0.25 -11.26
CA GLY A 20 2.29 -0.06 -12.27
C GLY A 20 2.63 -1.55 -12.37
N ASP A 21 3.48 -1.88 -13.34
CA ASP A 21 3.84 -3.23 -13.78
C ASP A 21 5.33 -3.34 -14.17
N GLY A 22 6.16 -2.44 -13.63
CA GLY A 22 7.59 -2.41 -13.89
C GLY A 22 8.32 -3.69 -13.43
N PRO A 23 9.53 -3.95 -13.95
CA PRO A 23 10.26 -5.21 -13.70
C PRO A 23 10.83 -5.33 -12.28
N THR A 24 10.81 -4.25 -11.50
CA THR A 24 11.33 -4.21 -10.13
C THR A 24 10.24 -3.74 -9.18
N ASP A 25 10.00 -4.51 -8.13
CA ASP A 25 9.07 -4.13 -7.07
C ASP A 25 9.69 -3.05 -6.17
N LEU A 26 8.89 -2.03 -5.84
CA LEU A 26 9.24 -1.00 -4.87
C LEU A 26 8.19 -0.95 -3.77
N VAL A 27 8.65 -0.91 -2.52
CA VAL A 27 7.78 -0.71 -1.35
C VAL A 27 7.97 0.70 -0.83
N TYR A 28 6.93 1.51 -0.94
CA TYR A 28 6.89 2.85 -0.37
C TYR A 28 6.07 2.83 0.92
N VAL A 29 6.68 3.29 2.02
CA VAL A 29 6.00 3.48 3.31
C VAL A 29 5.92 4.98 3.57
N PRO A 30 4.71 5.58 3.57
CA PRO A 30 4.55 7.00 3.80
C PRO A 30 4.94 7.42 5.21
N GLY A 31 5.25 8.71 5.38
CA GLY A 31 5.61 9.32 6.66
C GLY A 31 4.44 9.50 7.63
N TRP A 32 4.67 10.28 8.70
CA TRP A 32 3.70 10.49 9.77
C TRP A 32 2.40 11.15 9.27
N VAL A 33 1.27 10.61 9.73
CA VAL A 33 -0.10 10.94 9.33
C VAL A 33 -0.32 10.81 7.82
N SER A 34 -0.74 9.62 7.41
CA SER A 34 -1.03 9.30 6.01
C SER A 34 -2.25 8.37 5.93
N ASN A 35 -2.91 8.36 4.77
CA ASN A 35 -4.03 7.46 4.50
C ASN A 35 -3.99 7.06 3.02
N ILE A 36 -4.07 5.75 2.78
CA ILE A 36 -3.83 5.18 1.46
C ILE A 36 -4.95 5.47 0.45
N GLU A 37 -6.17 5.74 0.92
CA GLU A 37 -7.32 6.08 0.06
C GLU A 37 -7.26 7.51 -0.50
N VAL A 38 -6.46 8.38 0.11
CA VAL A 38 -6.24 9.77 -0.35
C VAL A 38 -4.87 9.98 -0.99
N MET A 39 -4.07 8.91 -1.10
CA MET A 39 -2.86 8.95 -1.90
C MET A 39 -3.23 8.85 -3.38
N TRP A 40 -2.42 9.50 -4.25
CA TRP A 40 -2.48 9.62 -5.73
C TRP A 40 -3.76 10.18 -6.38
#